data_AF-A0A382TQT5-F1
#
_entry.id   AF-A0A382TQT5-F1
#
_cell.length_a   1.000
_cell.length_b   1.000
_cell.length_c   1.000
_cell.angle_alpha   90.00
_cell.angle_beta   90.00
_cell.angle_gamma   90.00
#
_symmetry.space_group_name_H-M   'P 1'
#
loop_
_entity.id
_entity.type
_entity.pdbx_description
1 polymer ?
#
loop_
_entity_poly.entity_id
_entity_poly.type
_entity_poly.pdbx_seq_one_letter_code
_entity_poly.pdbx_strand_id
1 'polypeptide(L)'
;WAIGKIALGLRSDYLAIATLGISEIIIYFLKNEEWMARGVKNVNGLPRPVPYEIDLQQTPWVQELAVRLEFSVVELSSIIVKLSYASLFLVVLAIIFWFSQRALKSPWGRMMRAIRDNEIAAGAMGKDVTWRHLQVFVLGSAVIGLAGAMLTTLDGIFTPASYQPLRFTFLIWVMVIVGGSGNNLGSILGGFVIWFFWIEAEPIGLALIELLTSGMATDSALRLHLIENAAHTRLATMGVVLLMVLRFSPRGLIPERSK
;
A
#
# COMPACT_ATOMS: atom_id res chain seq x y z
N TRP A 1 13.12 4.94 -15.38
CA TRP A 1 13.84 4.58 -16.63
C TRP A 1 15.32 4.32 -16.37
N ALA A 2 16.07 5.28 -15.83
CA ALA A 2 17.51 5.11 -15.54
C ALA A 2 17.79 3.91 -14.61
N ILE A 3 17.05 3.80 -13.52
CA ILE A 3 17.10 2.64 -12.59
C ILE A 3 16.84 1.33 -13.33
N GLY A 4 15.78 1.28 -14.13
CA GLY A 4 15.43 0.10 -14.91
C GLY A 4 16.53 -0.31 -15.89
N LYS A 5 17.20 0.65 -16.55
CA LYS A 5 18.33 0.33 -17.44
C LYS A 5 19.54 -0.28 -16.73
N ILE A 6 19.80 0.13 -15.48
CA ILE A 6 20.93 -0.38 -14.69
C ILE A 6 20.58 -1.77 -14.11
N ALA A 7 19.33 -1.94 -13.69
CA ALA A 7 18.88 -3.14 -13.00
C ALA A 7 18.53 -4.30 -13.98
N LEU A 8 17.90 -4.00 -15.11
CA LEU A 8 17.44 -5.00 -16.08
C LEU A 8 18.62 -5.56 -16.87
N GLY A 9 18.95 -6.82 -16.63
CA GLY A 9 20.12 -7.51 -17.17
C GLY A 9 20.90 -8.27 -16.09
N LEU A 10 20.65 -7.95 -14.82
CA LEU A 10 21.14 -8.72 -13.69
C LEU A 10 20.35 -10.04 -13.55
N ARG A 11 21.02 -11.10 -13.09
CA ARG A 11 20.33 -12.33 -12.64
C ARG A 11 19.37 -12.00 -11.49
N SER A 12 18.32 -12.81 -11.32
CA SER A 12 17.25 -12.60 -10.32
C SER A 12 17.75 -12.16 -8.95
N ASP A 13 18.79 -12.82 -8.45
CA ASP A 13 19.30 -12.61 -7.10
C ASP A 13 20.03 -11.27 -6.99
N TYR A 14 20.76 -10.89 -8.04
CA TYR A 14 21.46 -9.61 -8.14
C TYR A 14 20.48 -8.47 -8.41
N LEU A 15 19.39 -8.72 -9.13
CA LEU A 15 18.33 -7.75 -9.37
C LEU A 15 17.65 -7.34 -8.05
N ALA A 16 17.36 -8.31 -7.18
CA ALA A 16 16.79 -8.04 -5.87
C ALA A 16 17.72 -7.17 -5.01
N ILE A 17 19.01 -7.51 -4.94
CA ILE A 17 20.00 -6.73 -4.19
C ILE A 17 20.16 -5.32 -4.78
N ALA A 18 20.24 -5.19 -6.10
CA ALA A 18 20.40 -3.90 -6.77
C ALA A 18 19.18 -2.98 -6.54
N THR A 19 17.96 -3.52 -6.62
CA THR A 19 16.75 -2.71 -6.40
C THR A 19 16.61 -2.26 -4.96
N LEU A 20 16.95 -3.10 -3.98
CA LEU A 20 17.01 -2.71 -2.57
C LEU A 20 18.09 -1.65 -2.32
N GLY A 21 19.30 -1.85 -2.84
CA GLY A 21 20.40 -0.89 -2.70
C GLY A 21 20.05 0.48 -3.30
N ILE A 22 19.46 0.51 -4.48
CA ILE A 22 19.00 1.76 -5.12
C ILE A 22 17.91 2.43 -4.27
N SER A 23 16.96 1.66 -3.72
CA SER A 23 15.92 2.20 -2.83
C SER A 23 16.53 2.85 -1.58
N GLU A 24 17.49 2.18 -0.93
CA GLU A 24 18.17 2.72 0.26
C GLU A 24 18.98 3.98 -0.07
N ILE A 25 19.68 4.01 -1.21
CA ILE A 25 20.40 5.20 -1.67
C ILE A 25 19.43 6.37 -1.85
N ILE A 26 18.27 6.15 -2.48
CA ILE A 26 17.25 7.19 -2.69
C ILE A 26 16.70 7.69 -1.35
N ILE A 27 16.36 6.79 -0.43
CA ILE A 27 15.85 7.15 0.90
C ILE A 27 16.91 7.94 1.67
N TYR A 28 18.17 7.50 1.63
CA TYR A 28 19.27 8.18 2.30
C TYR A 28 19.52 9.57 1.71
N PHE A 29 19.47 9.70 0.38
CA PHE A 29 19.54 11.00 -0.30
C PHE A 29 18.40 11.92 0.15
N LEU A 30 17.15 11.46 0.12
CA LEU A 30 16.00 12.25 0.57
C LEU A 30 16.07 12.65 2.05
N LYS A 31 16.66 11.82 2.91
CA LYS A 31 16.85 12.14 4.33
C LYS A 31 17.91 13.21 4.58
N ASN A 32 18.88 13.37 3.69
CA ASN A 32 20.01 14.29 3.88
C ASN A 32 19.89 15.57 3.05
N GLU A 33 19.17 15.56 1.93
CA GLU A 33 19.04 16.72 1.04
C GLU A 33 17.96 17.70 1.50
N GLU A 34 18.38 18.76 2.19
CA GLU A 34 17.47 19.77 2.75
C GLU A 34 16.70 20.55 1.68
N TRP A 35 17.31 20.85 0.54
CA TRP A 35 16.69 21.67 -0.51
C TRP A 35 15.50 20.98 -1.19
N MET A 36 15.50 19.64 -1.25
CA MET A 36 14.46 18.87 -1.91
C MET A 36 13.38 18.39 -0.94
N ALA A 37 13.80 17.79 0.18
CA ALA A 37 12.90 17.08 1.08
C ALA A 37 12.90 17.65 2.51
N ARG A 38 13.61 18.77 2.75
CA ARG A 38 13.87 19.34 4.08
C ARG A 38 14.63 18.36 5.00
N GLY A 39 15.27 17.34 4.42
CA GLY A 39 16.05 16.34 5.12
C GLY A 39 15.21 15.55 6.14
N VAL A 40 15.62 15.60 7.41
CA VAL A 40 14.89 14.98 8.53
C VAL A 40 13.71 15.81 9.05
N LYS A 41 13.54 17.05 8.55
CA LYS A 41 12.45 17.94 8.99
C LYS A 41 11.14 17.52 8.32
N ASN A 42 10.06 17.51 9.08
CA ASN A 42 8.73 17.22 8.53
C ASN A 42 8.30 18.29 7.53
N VAL A 43 7.76 17.84 6.39
CA VAL A 43 7.06 18.72 5.46
C VAL A 43 5.58 18.70 5.85
N ASN A 44 5.10 19.79 6.43
CA ASN A 44 3.71 19.96 6.84
C ASN A 44 2.98 20.94 5.90
N GLY A 45 1.65 20.89 5.87
CA GLY A 45 0.85 21.85 5.12
C GLY A 45 0.88 21.61 3.61
N LEU A 46 1.03 20.35 3.19
CA LEU A 46 0.93 19.98 1.79
C LEU A 46 -0.45 20.40 1.25
N PRO A 47 -0.51 21.05 0.07
CA PRO A 47 -1.80 21.35 -0.55
C PRO A 47 -2.50 20.03 -0.83
N ARG A 48 -3.74 19.91 -0.36
CA ARG A 48 -4.55 18.71 -0.54
C ARG A 48 -5.68 18.94 -1.55
N PRO A 49 -6.09 17.90 -2.29
CA PRO A 49 -7.11 18.02 -3.34
C PRO A 49 -8.54 18.08 -2.80
N VAL A 50 -8.74 18.02 -1.48
CA VAL A 50 -10.06 18.05 -0.83
C VAL A 50 -10.18 19.24 0.13
N PRO A 51 -11.40 19.72 0.41
CA PRO A 51 -11.63 20.84 1.33
C PRO A 51 -11.11 20.57 2.75
N TYR A 52 -10.80 21.63 3.50
CA TYR A 52 -10.44 21.50 4.91
C TYR A 52 -11.69 21.34 5.78
N GLU A 53 -11.56 20.55 6.85
CA GLU A 53 -12.65 20.29 7.80
C GLU A 53 -13.14 21.62 8.41
N ILE A 54 -12.22 22.52 8.75
CA ILE A 54 -12.53 23.85 9.33
C ILE A 54 -13.36 24.70 8.35
N ASP A 55 -13.00 24.69 7.06
CA ASP A 55 -13.74 25.45 6.04
C ASP A 55 -15.16 24.87 5.85
N LEU A 56 -15.28 23.54 5.87
CA LEU A 56 -16.58 22.86 5.80
C LEU A 56 -17.45 23.16 7.02
N GLN A 57 -16.86 23.24 8.22
CA GLN A 57 -17.60 23.59 9.44
C GLN A 57 -18.22 24.99 9.39
N GLN A 58 -17.60 25.93 8.68
CA GLN A 58 -18.12 27.28 8.49
C GLN A 58 -19.17 27.37 7.37
N THR A 59 -19.34 26.31 6.59
CA THR A 59 -20.21 26.34 5.42
C THR A 59 -21.69 26.12 5.79
N PRO A 60 -22.63 27.01 5.40
CA PRO A 60 -24.02 26.96 5.85
C PRO A 60 -24.73 25.64 5.56
N TRP A 61 -24.56 25.08 4.36
CA TRP A 61 -25.23 23.82 3.99
C TRP A 61 -24.75 22.62 4.83
N VAL A 62 -23.49 22.63 5.30
CA VAL A 62 -22.94 21.58 6.16
C VAL A 62 -23.54 21.68 7.56
N GLN A 63 -23.69 22.90 8.07
CA GLN A 63 -24.32 23.15 9.37
C GLN A 63 -25.79 22.73 9.36
N GLU A 64 -26.54 23.09 8.31
CA GLU A 64 -27.93 22.66 8.14
C GLU A 64 -28.05 21.14 8.02
N LEU A 65 -27.16 20.50 7.27
CA LEU A 65 -27.14 19.04 7.10
C LEU A 65 -26.78 18.32 8.41
N ALA A 66 -25.87 18.87 9.21
CA ALA A 66 -25.50 18.34 10.52
C ALA A 66 -26.71 18.33 11.47
N VAL A 67 -27.47 19.42 11.50
CA VAL A 67 -28.71 19.52 12.29
C VAL A 67 -29.75 18.50 11.80
N ARG A 68 -29.92 18.34 10.48
CA ARG A 68 -30.89 17.39 9.91
C ARG A 68 -30.54 15.93 10.19
N LEU A 69 -29.27 15.60 10.25
CA LEU A 69 -28.77 14.23 10.45
C LEU A 69 -28.42 13.94 11.92
N GLU A 70 -28.68 14.87 12.84
CA GLU A 70 -28.35 14.76 14.27
C GLU A 70 -26.86 14.48 14.56
N PHE A 71 -25.97 14.91 13.65
CA PHE A 71 -24.52 14.82 13.83
C PHE A 71 -23.94 16.13 14.36
N SER A 72 -22.81 16.06 15.07
CA SER A 72 -22.02 17.28 15.30
C SER A 72 -21.42 17.79 14.00
N VAL A 73 -21.31 19.11 13.85
CA VAL A 73 -20.72 19.75 12.65
C VAL A 73 -19.28 19.28 12.43
N VAL A 74 -18.55 19.02 13.51
CA VAL A 74 -17.17 18.50 13.48
C VAL A 74 -17.14 17.08 12.92
N GLU A 75 -17.97 16.17 13.43
CA GLU A 75 -18.03 14.80 12.92
C GLU A 75 -18.45 14.75 11.45
N LEU A 76 -19.51 15.48 11.08
CA LEU A 76 -19.98 15.51 9.71
C LEU A 76 -18.91 16.04 8.74
N SER A 77 -18.22 17.13 9.12
CA SER A 77 -17.13 17.67 8.30
C SER A 77 -16.00 16.65 8.09
N SER A 78 -15.62 15.90 9.14
CA SER A 78 -14.60 14.85 9.04
C SER A 78 -15.05 13.70 8.14
N ILE A 79 -16.32 13.29 8.24
CA ILE A 79 -16.90 12.24 7.39
C ILE A 79 -16.88 12.68 5.92
N ILE A 80 -17.29 13.91 5.62
CA ILE A 80 -17.30 14.46 4.26
C ILE A 80 -15.89 14.45 3.65
N VAL A 81 -14.87 14.88 4.40
CA VAL A 81 -13.48 14.88 3.92
C VAL A 81 -12.99 13.45 3.65
N LYS A 82 -13.24 12.52 4.57
CA LYS A 82 -12.87 11.10 4.39
C LYS A 82 -13.57 10.47 3.18
N LEU A 83 -14.85 10.75 2.98
CA LEU A 83 -15.61 10.30 1.81
C LEU A 83 -15.09 10.93 0.51
N SER A 84 -14.64 12.18 0.55
CA SER A 84 -14.05 12.86 -0.60
C SER A 84 -12.72 12.22 -1.02
N TYR A 85 -11.83 11.93 -0.06
CA TYR A 85 -10.62 11.16 -0.33
C TYR A 85 -10.92 9.75 -0.81
N ALA A 86 -11.84 9.03 -0.16
CA ALA A 86 -12.23 7.69 -0.56
C ALA A 86 -12.76 7.67 -2.01
N SER A 87 -13.61 8.65 -2.36
CA SER A 87 -14.15 8.79 -3.71
C SER A 87 -13.05 9.09 -4.73
N LEU A 88 -12.16 10.04 -4.44
CA LEU A 88 -11.03 10.37 -5.30
C LEU A 88 -10.14 9.14 -5.53
N PHE A 89 -9.81 8.40 -4.47
CA PHE A 89 -8.93 7.24 -4.54
C PHE A 89 -9.59 6.08 -5.29
N LEU A 90 -10.89 5.86 -5.08
CA LEU A 90 -11.67 4.88 -5.84
C LEU A 90 -11.72 5.24 -7.33
N VAL A 91 -11.89 6.51 -7.69
CA VAL A 91 -11.86 6.95 -9.09
C VAL A 91 -10.50 6.68 -9.71
N VAL A 92 -9.40 7.08 -9.04
CA VAL A 92 -8.04 6.82 -9.53
C VAL A 92 -7.77 5.32 -9.66
N LEU A 93 -8.16 4.53 -8.66
CA LEU A 93 -8.03 3.07 -8.69
C LEU A 93 -8.84 2.47 -9.84
N ALA A 94 -10.08 2.91 -10.07
CA ALA A 94 -10.93 2.42 -11.15
C ALA A 94 -10.32 2.74 -12.53
N ILE A 95 -9.74 3.93 -12.70
CA ILE A 95 -9.02 4.33 -13.92
C ILE A 95 -7.81 3.43 -14.15
N ILE A 96 -6.95 3.26 -13.14
CA ILE A 96 -5.75 2.40 -13.23
C ILE A 96 -6.15 0.95 -13.51
N PHE A 97 -7.17 0.44 -12.82
CA PHE A 97 -7.69 -0.90 -13.02
C PHE A 97 -8.22 -1.08 -14.44
N TRP A 98 -8.99 -0.12 -14.95
CA TRP A 98 -9.50 -0.14 -16.31
C TRP A 98 -8.37 -0.17 -17.35
N PHE A 99 -7.36 0.69 -17.20
CA PHE A 99 -6.18 0.70 -18.07
C PHE A 99 -5.40 -0.61 -18.00
N SER A 100 -5.19 -1.15 -16.80
CA SER A 100 -4.49 -2.41 -16.60
C SER A 100 -5.25 -3.59 -17.25
N GLN A 101 -6.57 -3.65 -17.09
CA GLN A 101 -7.40 -4.66 -17.74
C GLN A 101 -7.42 -4.53 -19.28
N ARG A 102 -7.45 -3.30 -19.78
CA ARG A 102 -7.31 -3.03 -21.23
C ARG A 102 -5.95 -3.48 -21.75
N ALA A 103 -4.86 -3.17 -21.03
CA ALA A 103 -3.51 -3.58 -21.38
C ALA A 103 -3.36 -5.11 -21.42
N LEU A 104 -3.91 -5.84 -20.43
CA LEU A 104 -3.88 -7.30 -20.37
C LEU A 104 -4.63 -7.98 -21.54
N LYS A 105 -5.78 -7.43 -21.95
CA LYS A 105 -6.60 -7.97 -23.05
C LYS A 105 -6.08 -7.57 -24.44
N SER A 106 -5.23 -6.55 -24.51
CA SER A 106 -4.64 -6.06 -25.77
C SER A 106 -3.60 -7.04 -26.35
N PRO A 107 -3.15 -6.84 -27.61
CA PRO A 107 -2.03 -7.58 -28.18
C PRO A 107 -0.75 -7.49 -27.34
N TRP A 108 -0.54 -6.35 -26.66
CA TRP A 108 0.59 -6.16 -25.76
C TRP A 108 0.54 -7.15 -24.58
N GLY A 109 -0.63 -7.34 -23.96
CA GLY A 109 -0.80 -8.31 -22.88
C GLY A 109 -0.67 -9.78 -23.32
N ARG A 110 -1.00 -10.10 -24.59
CA ARG A 110 -0.70 -11.44 -25.15
C ARG A 110 0.80 -11.66 -25.33
N MET A 111 1.50 -10.65 -25.83
CA MET A 111 2.96 -10.68 -25.95
C MET A 111 3.63 -10.79 -24.57
N MET A 112 3.14 -10.07 -23.56
CA MET A 112 3.69 -10.17 -22.19
C MET A 112 3.53 -11.58 -21.62
N ARG A 113 2.40 -12.24 -21.87
CA ARG A 113 2.20 -13.64 -21.47
C ARG A 113 3.15 -14.59 -22.20
N ALA A 114 3.35 -14.42 -23.49
CA ALA A 114 4.33 -15.22 -24.24
C ALA A 114 5.76 -15.05 -23.71
N ILE A 115 6.15 -13.82 -23.33
CA ILE A 115 7.45 -13.55 -22.69
C ILE A 115 7.52 -14.24 -21.32
N ARG A 116 6.46 -14.15 -20.49
CA ARG A 116 6.37 -14.82 -19.19
C ARG A 116 6.51 -16.34 -19.31
N ASP A 117 5.89 -16.93 -20.32
CA ASP A 117 5.86 -18.39 -20.49
C ASP A 117 7.21 -18.92 -21.02
N ASN A 118 7.85 -18.21 -21.96
CA ASN A 118 9.20 -18.53 -22.41
C ASN A 118 9.92 -17.32 -23.03
N GLU A 119 10.79 -16.67 -22.25
CA GLU A 119 11.57 -15.51 -22.67
C GLU A 119 12.51 -15.81 -23.84
N ILE A 120 13.15 -16.99 -23.85
CA ILE A 120 14.10 -17.39 -24.90
C ILE A 120 13.38 -17.56 -26.24
N ALA A 121 12.24 -18.25 -26.22
CA ALA A 121 11.42 -18.44 -27.42
C ALA A 121 10.85 -17.11 -27.93
N ALA A 122 10.36 -16.24 -27.04
CA ALA A 122 9.88 -14.92 -27.41
C ALA A 122 10.98 -14.05 -28.03
N GLY A 123 12.21 -14.12 -27.49
CA GLY A 123 13.39 -13.47 -28.03
C GLY A 123 13.78 -13.99 -29.42
N ALA A 124 13.78 -15.31 -29.61
CA ALA A 124 14.05 -15.94 -30.91
C ALA A 124 13.04 -15.54 -32.00
N MET A 125 11.80 -15.25 -31.61
CA MET A 125 10.74 -14.72 -32.48
C MET A 125 10.85 -13.20 -32.76
N GLY A 126 11.98 -12.58 -32.42
CA GLY A 126 12.28 -11.18 -32.71
C GLY A 126 11.63 -10.18 -31.75
N LYS A 127 11.17 -10.61 -30.57
CA LYS A 127 10.68 -9.69 -29.53
C LYS A 127 11.82 -9.22 -28.64
N ASP A 128 11.98 -7.91 -28.50
CA ASP A 128 12.92 -7.32 -27.54
C ASP A 128 12.38 -7.46 -26.10
N VAL A 129 12.75 -8.54 -25.42
CA VAL A 129 12.31 -8.86 -24.05
C VAL A 129 12.74 -7.77 -23.06
N THR A 130 14.00 -7.33 -23.13
CA THR A 130 14.59 -6.34 -22.22
C THR A 130 13.84 -5.01 -22.28
N TRP A 131 13.54 -4.52 -23.48
CA TRP A 131 12.77 -3.29 -23.65
C TRP A 131 11.34 -3.42 -23.10
N ARG A 132 10.71 -4.59 -23.25
CA ARG A 132 9.37 -4.83 -22.68
C ARG A 132 9.38 -4.88 -21.16
N HIS A 133 10.37 -5.50 -20.54
CA HIS A 133 10.56 -5.43 -19.09
C HIS A 133 10.77 -3.99 -18.62
N LEU A 134 11.54 -3.17 -19.35
CA LEU A 134 11.71 -1.75 -19.01
C LEU A 134 10.40 -0.96 -19.09
N GLN A 135 9.56 -1.24 -20.09
CA GLN A 135 8.23 -0.62 -20.20
C GLN A 135 7.35 -0.95 -18.99
N VAL A 136 7.25 -2.23 -18.63
CA VAL A 136 6.46 -2.68 -17.47
C VAL A 136 7.00 -2.06 -16.18
N PHE A 137 8.32 -2.03 -16.02
CA PHE A 137 8.97 -1.44 -14.85
C PHE A 137 8.66 0.06 -14.70
N VAL A 138 8.74 0.82 -15.79
CA VAL A 138 8.43 2.25 -15.80
C VAL A 138 6.94 2.51 -15.51
N LEU A 139 6.04 1.73 -16.12
CA LEU A 139 4.60 1.84 -15.87
C LEU A 139 4.26 1.51 -14.42
N GLY A 140 4.83 0.44 -13.86
CA GLY A 140 4.65 0.08 -12.45
C GLY A 140 5.15 1.16 -11.51
N SER A 141 6.34 1.71 -11.78
CA SER A 141 6.92 2.80 -10.99
C SER A 141 6.06 4.08 -11.04
N ALA A 142 5.47 4.40 -12.19
CA ALA A 142 4.57 5.55 -12.33
C ALA A 142 3.29 5.36 -11.49
N VAL A 143 2.70 4.16 -11.49
CA VAL A 143 1.52 3.84 -10.67
C VAL A 143 1.84 3.90 -9.17
N ILE A 144 2.99 3.36 -8.75
CA ILE A 144 3.44 3.41 -7.35
C ILE A 144 3.72 4.85 -6.92
N GLY A 145 4.34 5.67 -7.79
CA GLY A 145 4.57 7.09 -7.51
C GLY A 145 3.28 7.87 -7.30
N LEU A 146 2.25 7.60 -8.11
CA LEU A 146 0.92 8.18 -7.93
C LEU A 146 0.30 7.75 -6.59
N ALA A 147 0.40 6.46 -6.24
CA ALA A 147 -0.08 5.96 -4.95
C ALA A 147 0.63 6.62 -3.76
N GLY A 148 1.95 6.87 -3.87
CA GLY A 148 2.72 7.60 -2.87
C GLY A 148 2.26 9.05 -2.70
N ALA A 149 1.99 9.77 -3.80
CA ALA A 149 1.44 11.13 -3.74
C ALA A 149 0.04 11.19 -3.11
N MET A 150 -0.79 10.17 -3.36
CA MET A 150 -2.10 10.03 -2.72
C MET A 150 -1.94 9.79 -1.21
N LEU A 151 -1.01 8.94 -0.80
CA LEU A 151 -0.76 8.65 0.61
C LEU A 151 -0.26 9.90 1.36
N THR A 152 0.71 10.63 0.83
CA THR A 152 1.24 11.85 1.49
C THR A 152 0.21 12.95 1.62
N THR A 153 -0.69 13.10 0.64
CA THR A 153 -1.78 14.07 0.71
C THR A 153 -2.87 13.67 1.69
N LEU A 154 -3.08 12.37 1.94
CA LEU A 154 -3.98 11.89 3.00
C LEU A 154 -3.37 12.12 4.39
N ASP A 155 -2.10 11.78 4.57
CA ASP A 155 -1.40 11.94 5.85
C ASP A 155 -1.15 13.42 6.20
N GLY A 156 -1.12 14.31 5.19
CA GLY A 156 -0.92 15.76 5.35
C GLY A 156 0.49 16.16 5.79
N ILE A 157 1.36 15.17 6.01
CA ILE A 157 2.74 15.31 6.45
C ILE A 157 3.60 14.34 5.64
N PHE A 158 4.76 14.81 5.20
CA PHE A 158 5.78 13.95 4.62
C PHE A 158 7.01 13.91 5.52
N THR A 159 7.32 12.70 5.99
CA THR A 159 8.49 12.41 6.83
C THR A 159 9.28 11.25 6.19
N PRO A 160 10.47 11.51 5.63
CA PRO A 160 11.28 10.47 4.98
C PRO A 160 11.64 9.28 5.89
N ALA A 161 11.74 9.50 7.20
CA ALA A 161 12.04 8.45 8.17
C ALA A 161 10.92 7.41 8.32
N SER A 162 9.68 7.76 7.97
CA SER A 162 8.51 6.88 8.09
C SER A 162 8.45 5.81 7.01
N TYR A 163 9.17 6.00 5.89
CA TYR A 163 9.19 5.08 4.75
C TYR A 163 10.15 3.92 4.98
N GLN A 164 9.78 3.01 5.87
CA GLN A 164 10.56 1.82 6.18
C GLN A 164 10.29 0.68 5.17
N PRO A 165 11.33 -0.01 4.66
CA PRO A 165 11.18 -1.09 3.69
C PRO A 165 10.25 -2.22 4.15
N LEU A 166 10.26 -2.57 5.44
CA LEU A 166 9.36 -3.58 6.02
C LEU A 166 7.88 -3.26 5.75
N ARG A 167 7.49 -1.99 5.88
CA ARG A 167 6.10 -1.54 5.71
C ARG A 167 5.72 -1.27 4.26
N PHE A 168 6.64 -0.73 3.44
CA PHE A 168 6.31 -0.26 2.08
C PHE A 168 6.82 -1.15 0.96
N THR A 169 7.67 -2.13 1.24
CA THR A 169 8.13 -3.13 0.25
C THR A 169 7.56 -4.49 0.58
N PHE A 170 7.92 -5.06 1.74
CA PHE A 170 7.57 -6.44 2.09
C PHE A 170 6.07 -6.63 2.31
N LEU A 171 5.41 -5.71 3.00
CA LEU A 171 3.96 -5.79 3.23
C LEU A 171 3.15 -5.65 1.94
N ILE A 172 3.59 -4.83 0.98
CA ILE A 172 2.94 -4.72 -0.34
C ILE A 172 3.15 -6.01 -1.15
N TRP A 173 4.34 -6.61 -1.07
CA TRP A 173 4.60 -7.92 -1.69
C TRP A 173 3.67 -9.00 -1.16
N VAL A 174 3.49 -9.03 0.16
CA VAL A 174 2.49 -9.88 0.80
C VAL A 174 1.11 -9.62 0.22
N MET A 175 0.65 -8.35 0.18
CA MET A 175 -0.68 -7.99 -0.33
C MET A 175 -0.93 -8.61 -1.71
N VAL A 176 0.06 -8.56 -2.60
CA VAL A 176 -0.02 -9.12 -3.95
C VAL A 176 0.00 -10.65 -3.94
N ILE A 177 0.86 -11.28 -3.14
CA ILE A 177 0.93 -12.75 -3.03
C ILE A 177 -0.37 -13.32 -2.48
N VAL A 178 -0.88 -12.72 -1.40
CA VAL A 178 -2.15 -13.08 -0.76
C VAL A 178 -3.32 -12.84 -1.71
N GLY A 179 -3.31 -11.75 -2.46
CA GLY A 179 -4.34 -11.47 -3.44
C GLY A 179 -4.34 -12.43 -4.63
N GLY A 180 -3.15 -12.79 -5.11
CA GLY A 180 -2.89 -13.54 -6.34
C GLY A 180 -2.20 -12.66 -7.39
N SER A 181 -0.92 -12.93 -7.66
CA SER A 181 -0.06 -12.12 -8.54
C SER A 181 -0.46 -12.14 -10.02
N GLY A 182 -1.23 -13.14 -10.45
CA GLY A 182 -1.72 -13.26 -11.83
C GLY A 182 -3.09 -12.65 -12.09
N ASN A 183 -3.72 -11.99 -11.11
CA ASN A 183 -5.04 -11.38 -11.28
C ASN A 183 -5.11 -9.99 -10.62
N ASN A 184 -5.41 -8.97 -11.42
CA ASN A 184 -5.58 -7.59 -10.95
C ASN A 184 -6.63 -7.46 -9.84
N LEU A 185 -7.75 -8.18 -9.93
CA LEU A 185 -8.79 -8.16 -8.87
C LEU A 185 -8.29 -8.82 -7.59
N GLY A 186 -7.54 -9.92 -7.73
CA GLY A 186 -6.88 -10.58 -6.60
C GLY A 186 -5.95 -9.62 -5.89
N SER A 187 -5.08 -8.92 -6.62
CA SER A 187 -4.15 -7.94 -6.06
C SER A 187 -4.85 -6.81 -5.28
N ILE A 188 -5.98 -6.29 -5.79
CA ILE A 188 -6.78 -5.26 -5.07
C ILE A 188 -7.38 -5.85 -3.79
N LEU A 189 -7.97 -7.04 -3.86
CA LEU A 189 -8.56 -7.70 -2.70
C LEU A 189 -7.50 -8.02 -1.64
N GLY A 190 -6.32 -8.51 -2.05
CA GLY A 190 -5.20 -8.77 -1.16
C GLY A 190 -4.69 -7.51 -0.46
N GLY A 191 -4.60 -6.39 -1.19
CA GLY A 191 -4.33 -5.07 -0.63
C GLY A 191 -5.34 -4.67 0.45
N PHE A 192 -6.63 -4.77 0.13
CA PHE A 192 -7.72 -4.46 1.07
C PHE A 192 -7.70 -5.36 2.31
N VAL A 193 -7.61 -6.68 2.13
CA VAL A 193 -7.66 -7.66 3.22
C VAL A 193 -6.49 -7.49 4.18
N ILE A 194 -5.25 -7.40 3.66
CA ILE A 194 -4.07 -7.27 4.52
C ILE A 194 -4.05 -5.90 5.21
N TRP A 195 -4.50 -4.83 4.54
CA TRP A 195 -4.61 -3.52 5.19
C TRP A 195 -5.70 -3.50 6.27
N PHE A 196 -6.84 -4.16 6.02
CA PHE A 196 -7.90 -4.33 7.01
C PHE A 196 -7.38 -5.06 8.24
N PHE A 197 -6.72 -6.20 8.07
CA PHE A 197 -6.08 -6.91 9.19
C PHE A 197 -4.97 -6.11 9.85
N TRP A 198 -4.25 -5.25 9.12
CA TRP A 198 -3.24 -4.37 9.72
C TRP A 198 -3.86 -3.37 10.70
N ILE A 199 -5.03 -2.82 10.37
CA ILE A 199 -5.76 -1.88 11.25
C ILE A 199 -6.39 -2.65 12.42
N GLU A 200 -7.07 -3.76 12.15
CA GLU A 200 -7.78 -4.56 13.17
C GLU A 200 -6.84 -5.34 14.10
N ALA A 201 -5.59 -5.56 13.70
CA ALA A 201 -4.59 -6.26 14.51
C ALA A 201 -4.36 -5.59 15.88
N GLU A 202 -4.48 -4.26 15.97
CA GLU A 202 -4.33 -3.54 17.24
C GLU A 202 -5.52 -3.75 18.18
N PRO A 203 -6.79 -3.49 17.78
CA PRO A 203 -7.96 -3.82 18.58
C PRO A 203 -8.03 -5.31 18.96
N ILE A 204 -7.74 -6.22 18.03
CA ILE A 204 -7.76 -7.67 18.30
C ILE A 204 -6.67 -8.06 19.30
N GLY A 205 -5.47 -7.47 19.18
CA GLY A 205 -4.37 -7.71 20.11
C GLY A 205 -4.71 -7.26 21.53
N LEU A 206 -5.31 -6.08 21.67
CA LEU A 206 -5.81 -5.55 22.94
C LEU A 206 -6.89 -6.46 23.53
N ALA A 207 -7.92 -6.80 22.75
CA ALA A 207 -9.01 -7.67 23.19
C ALA A 207 -8.51 -9.06 23.63
N LEU A 208 -7.51 -9.61 22.94
CA LEU A 208 -6.92 -10.91 23.29
C LEU A 208 -6.13 -10.83 24.61
N ILE A 209 -5.37 -9.75 24.83
CA ILE A 209 -4.64 -9.56 26.09
C ILE A 209 -5.60 -9.28 27.24
N GLU A 210 -6.66 -8.51 27.02
CA GLU A 210 -7.72 -8.29 28.01
C GLU A 210 -8.42 -9.60 28.36
N LEU A 211 -8.72 -10.45 27.37
CA LEU A 211 -9.29 -11.77 27.61
C LEU A 211 -8.36 -12.66 28.43
N LEU A 212 -7.06 -12.69 28.10
CA LEU A 212 -6.06 -13.48 28.84
C LEU A 212 -5.80 -12.97 30.26
N THR A 213 -5.94 -11.66 30.48
CA THR A 213 -5.73 -11.01 31.79
C THR A 213 -7.02 -10.80 32.58
N SER A 214 -8.17 -11.23 32.05
CA SER A 214 -9.48 -11.08 32.67
C SER A 214 -9.59 -11.75 34.05
N GLY A 215 -8.86 -12.86 34.25
CA GLY A 215 -8.79 -13.57 35.54
C GLY A 215 -7.73 -13.03 36.51
N MET A 216 -6.99 -11.98 36.14
CA MET A 216 -5.90 -11.43 36.96
C MET A 216 -6.35 -10.17 37.70
N ALA A 217 -5.84 -9.98 38.92
CA ALA A 217 -6.08 -8.78 39.71
C ALA A 217 -5.65 -7.53 38.94
N THR A 218 -6.44 -6.46 39.07
CA THR A 218 -6.27 -5.19 38.32
C THR A 218 -4.95 -4.47 38.61
N ASP A 219 -4.32 -4.77 39.75
CA ASP A 219 -3.04 -4.23 40.21
C ASP A 219 -1.84 -5.15 39.93
N SER A 220 -2.07 -6.32 39.34
CA SER A 220 -0.98 -7.26 39.06
C SER A 220 0.01 -6.66 38.06
N ALA A 221 1.29 -6.60 38.45
CA ALA A 221 2.36 -6.05 37.63
C ALA A 221 2.45 -6.71 36.24
N LEU A 222 2.10 -7.99 36.16
CA LEU A 222 2.10 -8.77 34.92
C LEU A 222 0.96 -8.35 33.97
N ARG A 223 -0.24 -8.03 34.49
CA ARG A 223 -1.35 -7.52 33.67
C ARG A 223 -1.04 -6.14 33.11
N LEU A 224 -0.52 -5.23 33.93
CA LEU A 224 -0.11 -3.90 33.48
C LEU A 224 0.98 -3.99 32.40
N HIS A 225 2.00 -4.82 32.62
CA HIS A 225 3.05 -5.06 31.64
C HIS A 225 2.52 -5.64 30.31
N LEU A 226 1.56 -6.56 30.35
CA LEU A 226 0.97 -7.13 29.14
C LEU A 226 0.10 -6.12 28.38
N ILE A 227 -0.69 -5.31 29.08
CA ILE A 227 -1.54 -4.28 28.47
C ILE A 227 -0.68 -3.17 27.86
N GLU A 228 0.37 -2.72 28.55
CA GLU A 228 1.31 -1.71 28.03
C GLU A 228 2.03 -2.19 26.76
N ASN A 229 2.40 -3.47 26.71
CA ASN A 229 3.05 -4.06 25.53
C ASN A 229 2.06 -4.54 24.46
N ALA A 230 0.75 -4.45 24.70
CA ALA A 230 -0.26 -4.96 23.78
C ALA A 230 -0.17 -4.29 22.39
N ALA A 231 0.21 -3.01 22.33
CA ALA A 231 0.40 -2.30 21.07
C ALA A 231 1.46 -2.96 20.15
N HIS A 232 2.47 -3.62 20.73
CA HIS A 232 3.51 -4.33 19.97
C HIS A 232 3.02 -5.68 19.40
N THR A 233 1.89 -6.21 19.87
CA THR A 233 1.32 -7.46 19.33
C THR A 233 0.84 -7.33 17.89
N ARG A 234 0.70 -6.12 17.35
CA ARG A 234 0.32 -5.87 15.95
C ARG A 234 1.23 -6.59 14.95
N LEU A 235 2.55 -6.60 15.19
CA LEU A 235 3.49 -7.28 14.31
C LEU A 235 3.40 -8.81 14.46
N ALA A 236 3.15 -9.30 15.68
CA ALA A 236 2.99 -10.72 15.95
C ALA A 236 1.71 -11.28 15.33
N THR A 237 0.58 -10.61 15.54
CA THR A 237 -0.71 -10.94 14.93
C THR A 237 -0.63 -10.90 13.41
N MET A 238 0.03 -9.88 12.84
CA MET A 238 0.30 -9.83 11.41
C MET A 238 1.12 -11.05 10.95
N GLY A 239 2.22 -11.37 11.63
CA GLY A 239 3.02 -12.57 11.33
C GLY A 239 2.19 -13.85 11.30
N VAL A 240 1.28 -14.03 12.25
CA VAL A 240 0.35 -15.18 12.29
C VAL A 240 -0.63 -15.17 11.11
N VAL A 241 -1.26 -14.02 10.81
CA VAL A 241 -2.16 -13.88 9.66
C VAL A 241 -1.42 -14.21 8.36
N LEU A 242 -0.20 -13.71 8.20
CA LEU A 242 0.66 -14.01 7.05
C LEU A 242 0.94 -15.51 6.92
N LEU A 243 1.36 -16.15 8.00
CA LEU A 243 1.65 -17.58 8.00
C LEU A 243 0.41 -18.40 7.68
N MET A 244 -0.75 -18.04 8.23
CA MET A 244 -2.03 -18.68 7.95
C MET A 244 -2.40 -18.54 6.47
N VAL A 245 -2.33 -17.33 5.91
CA VAL A 245 -2.68 -17.12 4.51
C VAL A 245 -1.71 -17.83 3.57
N LEU A 246 -0.40 -17.78 3.85
CA LEU A 246 0.58 -18.49 3.05
C LEU A 246 0.40 -20.02 3.14
N ARG A 247 -0.02 -20.53 4.30
CA ARG A 247 -0.28 -21.97 4.51
C ARG A 247 -1.55 -22.46 3.81
N PHE A 248 -2.63 -21.70 3.91
CA PHE A 248 -3.97 -22.13 3.47
C PHE A 248 -4.38 -21.58 2.10
N SER A 249 -3.70 -20.56 1.56
CA SER A 249 -4.00 -19.95 0.26
C SER A 249 -2.74 -19.67 -0.56
N PRO A 250 -1.94 -20.70 -0.91
CA PRO A 250 -0.64 -20.53 -1.58
C PRO A 250 -0.73 -19.97 -3.01
N ARG A 251 -1.90 -20.00 -3.64
CA ARG A 251 -2.16 -19.41 -4.97
C ARG A 251 -2.80 -18.02 -4.90
N GLY A 252 -2.93 -17.47 -3.69
CA GLY A 252 -3.72 -16.27 -3.40
C GLY A 252 -5.22 -16.56 -3.29
N LEU A 253 -5.96 -15.57 -2.81
CA LEU A 253 -7.41 -15.60 -2.60
C LEU A 253 -8.18 -15.70 -3.91
N ILE A 254 -7.70 -15.03 -4.97
CA ILE A 254 -8.29 -15.10 -6.30
C ILE A 254 -7.20 -15.48 -7.31
N PRO A 255 -7.02 -16.78 -7.59
CA PRO A 255 -5.98 -17.23 -8.51
C PRO A 255 -6.25 -16.78 -9.95
N GLU A 256 -5.17 -16.75 -10.76
CA GLU A 256 -5.27 -16.52 -12.20
C GLU A 256 -6.12 -17.62 -12.86
N ARG A 257 -7.12 -17.22 -13.67
CA ARG A 257 -7.89 -18.18 -14.47
C ARG A 257 -6.99 -18.69 -15.59
N SER A 258 -6.40 -19.87 -15.41
CA SER A 258 -5.77 -20.61 -16.50
C SER A 258 -6.84 -20.89 -17.55
N LYS A 259 -6.65 -20.38 -18.77
CA LYS A 259 -7.30 -20.94 -19.95
C LYS A 259 -6.43 -22.05 -20.51
#